data_AF-A0A661CTI4-F1
#
_entry.id   AF-A0A661CTI4-F1
#
_cell.length_a   1.000
_cell.length_b   1.000
_cell.length_c   1.000
_cell.angle_alpha   90.00
_cell.angle_beta   90.00
_cell.angle_gamma   90.00
#
_symmetry.space_group_name_H-M   'P 1'
#
loop_
_entity.id
_entity.type
_entity.pdbx_description
1 polymer ?
#
loop_
_entity_poly.entity_id
_entity_poly.type
_entity_poly.pdbx_seq_one_letter_code
_entity_poly.pdbx_strand_id
1 'polypeptide(L)'
;MADLRTGLDVLGTPAVQTSSPNAPAFASTEFEKGVRRGGANISAGLGGAAQLTGQLIGNAELEQYGAQQAAKAEAEASDLTIQGNVESVFDINDLSGAVDWALGGIGSVVPFAAVTIAGGVTGGLFGRGIAKNVGLNSGTGALVGAGTGAVAATTPIESGSIFREIQQESGIDAPVESLVGGFGSSLLNLGGPASLLKRLPGRKSLLGNVAQRATVTGAVEGVTEAAQEGINIGTRDYVDPRFNALSPESLDDTIKRLTEAGALGAVAGGALGAPAGLVRPDRQEHVNLFAPPDSELAPSLSVNELATLEANIARQMNTVTEDNLGSSIDTILQDPLLAKADKADRDTLLQNITGDPSDIIGPSVAEDVGQADILDESTAFNSETIGSAKGFPFPSFDSAETTRARLEKERPEIAPEIRTAYEVVRKDLQDQKIEGKELEAKLVEAGQQMVKNAAADRRGQDPIEYLKSSYLLKTGRGESAATGSGNVLVRSDVEAPLVSPEERQAIKARKDELSDLEAVVNNTQRSNDRVTQLKQQAAVAGTADMKKEISTIKMQIHNTAERVRKEAILQRPKRDQQANLRQAVATRAANGQKVFISIPNLVHKIISKDKS
;
A
#
# COMPACT_ATOMS: atom_id res chain seq x y z
N MET A 1 -38.53 -58.95 -35.90
CA MET A 1 -39.73 -59.29 -35.14
C MET A 1 -39.41 -59.21 -33.66
N ALA A 2 -40.25 -58.46 -32.95
CA ALA A 2 -40.58 -58.55 -31.52
C ALA A 2 -39.45 -58.44 -30.47
N ASP A 3 -39.38 -57.21 -29.95
CA ASP A 3 -39.21 -56.82 -28.55
C ASP A 3 -39.81 -57.80 -27.53
N LEU A 4 -39.02 -58.13 -26.49
CA LEU A 4 -39.46 -58.69 -25.21
C LEU A 4 -38.41 -58.31 -24.15
N ARG A 5 -38.63 -57.20 -23.44
CA ARG A 5 -38.14 -56.95 -22.06
C ARG A 5 -38.69 -55.63 -21.53
N THR A 6 -39.93 -55.66 -21.05
CA THR A 6 -40.47 -54.64 -20.14
C THR A 6 -41.37 -55.32 -19.10
N GLY A 7 -40.76 -55.73 -17.99
CA GLY A 7 -41.39 -55.95 -16.69
C GLY A 7 -40.44 -55.32 -15.66
N LEU A 8 -40.79 -54.17 -15.10
CA LEU A 8 -41.52 -54.01 -13.85
C LEU A 8 -40.55 -53.93 -12.66
N ASP A 9 -40.26 -52.69 -12.25
CA ASP A 9 -39.86 -52.20 -10.91
C ASP A 9 -39.74 -50.66 -11.07
N VAL A 10 -40.77 -49.82 -10.98
CA VAL A 10 -41.75 -49.54 -9.92
C VAL A 10 -41.09 -49.05 -8.61
N LEU A 11 -41.05 -47.71 -8.51
CA LEU A 11 -41.15 -46.87 -7.31
C LEU A 11 -39.94 -46.75 -6.37
N GLY A 12 -38.94 -46.00 -6.81
CA GLY A 12 -38.16 -45.15 -5.90
C GLY A 12 -38.80 -43.77 -5.81
N THR A 13 -39.60 -43.50 -4.77
CA THR A 13 -39.96 -42.13 -4.39
C THR A 13 -38.66 -41.35 -4.11
N PRO A 14 -38.44 -40.15 -4.69
CA PRO A 14 -37.30 -39.34 -4.29
C PRO A 14 -37.45 -39.07 -2.79
N ALA A 15 -36.41 -39.39 -2.03
CA ALA A 15 -36.33 -39.00 -0.63
C ALA A 15 -36.52 -37.49 -0.59
N VAL A 16 -37.68 -37.05 -0.09
CA VAL A 16 -37.89 -35.66 0.32
C VAL A 16 -36.84 -35.44 1.40
N GLN A 17 -35.77 -34.73 1.06
CA GLN A 17 -34.90 -34.11 2.05
C GLN A 17 -35.81 -33.19 2.85
N THR A 18 -36.33 -33.70 3.97
CA THR A 18 -36.89 -32.87 5.01
C THR A 18 -35.71 -32.08 5.54
N SER A 19 -35.50 -30.89 4.96
CA SER A 19 -34.66 -29.86 5.57
C SER A 19 -35.05 -29.81 7.03
N SER A 20 -34.13 -30.21 7.90
CA SER A 20 -34.28 -30.07 9.35
C SER A 20 -34.85 -28.67 9.60
N PRO A 21 -35.95 -28.51 10.37
CA PRO A 21 -36.59 -27.22 10.56
C PRO A 21 -35.51 -26.24 10.97
N ASN A 22 -35.20 -25.28 10.09
CA ASN A 22 -34.15 -24.30 10.28
C ASN A 22 -34.29 -23.76 11.69
N ALA A 23 -33.36 -24.13 12.58
CA ALA A 23 -33.24 -23.45 13.85
C ALA A 23 -33.16 -21.96 13.49
N PRO A 24 -33.95 -21.07 14.12
CA PRO A 24 -33.97 -19.67 13.76
C PRO A 24 -32.53 -19.19 13.77
N ALA A 25 -31.99 -18.88 12.59
CA ALA A 25 -30.66 -18.34 12.47
C ALA A 25 -30.68 -17.09 13.34
N PHE A 26 -29.91 -17.09 14.43
CA PHE A 26 -29.76 -15.89 15.27
C PHE A 26 -29.38 -14.77 14.31
N ALA A 27 -30.27 -13.79 14.14
CA ALA A 27 -30.07 -12.71 13.18
C ALA A 27 -28.75 -12.03 13.54
N SER A 28 -27.75 -12.19 12.68
CA SER A 28 -26.43 -11.61 12.88
C SER A 28 -26.58 -10.10 12.97
N THR A 29 -25.97 -9.51 14.00
CA THR A 29 -26.02 -8.06 14.20
C THR A 29 -25.29 -7.34 13.07
N GLU A 30 -25.66 -6.10 12.73
CA GLU A 30 -24.99 -5.34 11.68
C GLU A 30 -23.49 -5.16 11.95
N PHE A 31 -23.08 -5.05 13.21
CA PHE A 31 -21.68 -5.07 13.61
C PHE A 31 -20.98 -6.38 13.24
N GLU A 32 -21.59 -7.54 13.51
CA GLU A 32 -21.02 -8.84 13.15
C GLU A 32 -20.92 -9.01 11.64
N LYS A 33 -21.96 -8.60 10.89
CA LYS A 33 -21.91 -8.55 9.42
C LYS A 33 -20.78 -7.63 8.95
N GLY A 34 -20.59 -6.50 9.62
CA GLY A 34 -19.46 -5.59 9.42
C GLY A 34 -18.12 -6.30 9.61
N VAL A 35 -17.90 -6.95 10.77
CA VAL A 35 -16.65 -7.68 11.07
C VAL A 35 -16.37 -8.76 10.04
N ARG A 36 -17.39 -9.52 9.62
CA ARG A 36 -17.23 -10.54 8.57
C ARG A 36 -16.88 -9.91 7.22
N ARG A 37 -17.53 -8.80 6.83
CA ARG A 37 -17.18 -8.03 5.62
C ARG A 37 -15.75 -7.50 5.69
N GLY A 38 -15.33 -6.98 6.83
CA GLY A 38 -13.95 -6.53 7.05
C GLY A 38 -12.93 -7.66 6.92
N GLY A 39 -13.22 -8.83 7.50
CA GLY A 39 -12.37 -10.02 7.38
C GLY A 39 -12.28 -10.51 5.94
N ALA A 40 -13.41 -10.55 5.23
CA ALA A 40 -13.46 -10.87 3.81
C ALA A 40 -12.64 -9.87 2.98
N ASN A 41 -12.78 -8.55 3.21
CA ASN A 41 -12.00 -7.53 2.51
C ASN A 41 -10.49 -7.66 2.72
N ILE A 42 -10.04 -7.98 3.94
CA ILE A 42 -8.62 -8.24 4.22
C ILE A 42 -8.14 -9.49 3.49
N SER A 43 -8.91 -10.58 3.57
CA SER A 43 -8.59 -11.82 2.85
C SER A 43 -8.49 -11.57 1.34
N ALA A 44 -9.41 -10.76 0.82
CA ALA A 44 -9.46 -10.37 -0.58
C ALA A 44 -8.24 -9.51 -0.97
N GLY A 45 -7.88 -8.52 -0.14
CA GLY A 45 -6.67 -7.71 -0.32
C GLY A 45 -5.38 -8.51 -0.22
N LEU A 46 -5.28 -9.46 0.73
CA LEU A 46 -4.15 -10.39 0.83
C LEU A 46 -4.06 -11.36 -0.35
N GLY A 47 -5.20 -11.85 -0.85
CA GLY A 47 -5.29 -12.62 -2.08
C GLY A 47 -4.79 -11.82 -3.28
N GLY A 48 -5.24 -10.57 -3.43
CA GLY A 48 -4.74 -9.64 -4.44
C GLY A 48 -3.24 -9.34 -4.28
N ALA A 49 -2.74 -9.24 -3.05
CA ALA A 49 -1.32 -9.05 -2.77
C ALA A 49 -0.47 -10.25 -3.17
N ALA A 50 -0.96 -11.47 -2.89
CA ALA A 50 -0.33 -12.70 -3.32
C ALA A 50 -0.36 -12.82 -4.84
N GLN A 51 -1.48 -12.48 -5.48
CA GLN A 51 -1.62 -12.45 -6.93
C GLN A 51 -0.59 -11.51 -7.56
N LEU A 52 -0.56 -10.27 -7.07
CA LEU A 52 0.40 -9.23 -7.44
C LEU A 52 1.85 -9.71 -7.28
N THR A 53 2.18 -10.32 -6.14
CA THR A 53 3.51 -10.85 -5.87
C THR A 53 3.88 -11.96 -6.85
N GLY A 54 2.94 -12.88 -7.12
CA GLY A 54 3.08 -13.96 -8.10
C GLY A 54 3.42 -13.41 -9.49
N GLN A 55 2.68 -12.41 -9.96
CA GLN A 55 2.97 -11.76 -11.23
C GLN A 55 4.33 -11.05 -11.27
N LEU A 56 4.67 -10.30 -10.21
CA LEU A 56 5.94 -9.58 -10.13
C LEU A 56 7.16 -10.51 -10.19
N ILE A 57 7.08 -11.71 -9.62
CA ILE A 57 8.17 -12.70 -9.63
C ILE A 57 8.02 -13.75 -10.74
N GLY A 58 6.97 -13.67 -11.56
CA GLY A 58 6.68 -14.66 -12.60
C GLY A 58 6.30 -16.06 -12.07
N ASN A 59 5.72 -16.15 -10.88
CA ASN A 59 5.23 -17.39 -10.28
C ASN A 59 3.72 -17.56 -10.48
N ALA A 60 3.35 -18.36 -11.48
CA ALA A 60 1.96 -18.63 -11.85
C ALA A 60 1.14 -19.35 -10.76
N GLU A 61 1.77 -20.19 -9.94
CA GLU A 61 1.07 -20.88 -8.84
C GLU A 61 0.65 -19.89 -7.75
N LEU A 62 1.56 -18.98 -7.38
CA LEU A 62 1.26 -17.93 -6.41
C LEU A 62 0.26 -16.91 -6.97
N GLU A 63 0.36 -16.58 -8.26
CA GLU A 63 -0.62 -15.75 -8.96
C GLU A 63 -2.02 -16.36 -8.90
N GLN A 64 -2.16 -17.63 -9.31
CA GLN A 64 -3.43 -18.34 -9.34
C GLN A 64 -4.01 -18.55 -7.93
N TYR A 65 -3.15 -18.91 -6.96
CA TYR A 65 -3.54 -19.00 -5.55
C TYR A 65 -4.07 -17.67 -5.04
N GLY A 66 -3.35 -16.58 -5.30
CA GLY A 66 -3.76 -15.24 -4.93
C GLY A 66 -5.11 -14.86 -5.54
N ALA A 67 -5.27 -15.06 -6.85
CA ALA A 67 -6.51 -14.80 -7.57
C ALA A 67 -7.70 -15.63 -7.04
N GLN A 68 -7.47 -16.90 -6.70
CA GLN A 68 -8.51 -17.78 -6.14
C GLN A 68 -8.94 -17.33 -4.74
N GLN A 69 -7.99 -16.99 -3.86
CA GLN A 69 -8.30 -16.51 -2.51
C GLN A 69 -9.03 -15.17 -2.56
N ALA A 70 -8.56 -14.28 -3.43
CA ALA A 70 -9.20 -13.02 -3.77
C ALA A 70 -10.68 -13.21 -4.17
N ALA A 71 -10.94 -14.06 -5.16
CA ALA A 71 -12.29 -14.31 -5.67
C ALA A 71 -13.20 -14.97 -4.62
N LYS A 72 -12.66 -15.90 -3.82
CA LYS A 72 -13.41 -16.54 -2.74
C LYS A 72 -13.82 -15.53 -1.67
N ALA A 73 -12.89 -14.68 -1.26
CA ALA A 73 -13.15 -13.66 -0.26
C ALA A 73 -14.15 -12.59 -0.77
N GLU A 74 -14.11 -12.23 -2.04
CA GLU A 74 -15.12 -11.36 -2.66
C GLU A 74 -16.50 -12.00 -2.71
N ALA A 75 -16.59 -13.29 -3.04
CA ALA A 75 -17.86 -14.01 -2.99
C ALA A 75 -18.45 -13.99 -1.57
N GLU A 76 -17.62 -14.28 -0.56
CA GLU A 76 -18.00 -14.20 0.85
C GLU A 76 -18.43 -12.78 1.26
N ALA A 77 -17.72 -11.73 0.81
CA ALA A 77 -18.11 -10.34 1.05
C ALA A 77 -19.46 -10.00 0.39
N SER A 78 -19.67 -10.43 -0.85
CA SER A 78 -20.88 -10.15 -1.62
C SER A 78 -22.13 -10.77 -0.99
N ASP A 79 -22.02 -12.03 -0.53
CA ASP A 79 -23.10 -12.72 0.19
C ASP A 79 -23.50 -12.01 1.49
N LEU A 80 -22.54 -11.32 2.13
CA LEU A 80 -22.78 -10.51 3.33
C LEU A 80 -23.37 -9.12 3.03
N THR A 81 -23.21 -8.62 1.80
CA THR A 81 -23.68 -7.28 1.40
C THR A 81 -25.18 -7.28 1.13
N ILE A 82 -25.68 -8.36 0.52
CA ILE A 82 -27.10 -8.57 0.18
C ILE A 82 -28.02 -8.60 1.42
N GLN A 83 -27.46 -8.72 2.63
CA GLN A 83 -28.21 -8.88 3.88
C GLN A 83 -28.22 -7.65 4.80
N GLY A 84 -27.59 -6.54 4.42
CA GLY A 84 -27.60 -5.30 5.21
C GLY A 84 -28.88 -4.48 4.98
N ASN A 85 -29.38 -3.81 6.02
CA ASN A 85 -30.55 -2.92 5.88
C ASN A 85 -30.23 -1.63 5.09
N VAL A 86 -28.95 -1.23 5.03
CA VAL A 86 -28.48 0.01 4.38
C VAL A 86 -27.11 -0.25 3.74
N GLU A 87 -27.03 -0.13 2.40
CA GLU A 87 -25.80 -0.37 1.63
C GLU A 87 -24.94 0.89 1.50
N SER A 88 -25.58 2.04 1.26
CA SER A 88 -24.91 3.34 1.10
C SER A 88 -25.35 4.38 2.13
N VAL A 89 -24.47 5.35 2.42
CA VAL A 89 -24.81 6.55 3.21
C VAL A 89 -25.97 7.34 2.59
N PHE A 90 -26.16 7.22 1.26
CA PHE A 90 -27.24 7.86 0.54
C PHE A 90 -28.58 7.13 0.67
N ASP A 91 -28.57 5.87 1.12
CA ASP A 91 -29.78 5.06 1.35
C ASP A 91 -30.32 5.20 2.78
N ILE A 92 -29.68 6.03 3.60
CA ILE A 92 -30.11 6.33 4.97
C ILE A 92 -31.39 7.18 4.93
N ASN A 93 -32.54 6.51 5.13
CA ASN A 93 -33.85 7.17 5.15
C ASN A 93 -34.27 7.62 6.57
N ASP A 94 -33.66 7.07 7.62
CA ASP A 94 -33.96 7.40 9.01
C ASP A 94 -32.76 7.17 9.95
N LEU A 95 -32.95 7.47 11.25
CA LEU A 95 -31.92 7.30 12.26
C LEU A 95 -31.54 5.83 12.48
N SER A 96 -32.47 4.88 12.29
CA SER A 96 -32.19 3.45 12.45
C SER A 96 -31.23 2.98 11.36
N GLY A 97 -31.50 3.36 10.11
CA GLY A 97 -30.61 3.08 8.98
C GLY A 97 -29.24 3.73 9.14
N ALA A 98 -29.17 4.93 9.74
CA ALA A 98 -27.89 5.58 10.05
C ALA A 98 -27.07 4.80 11.09
N VAL A 99 -27.73 4.27 12.13
CA VAL A 99 -27.08 3.46 13.16
C VAL A 99 -26.65 2.09 12.61
N ASP A 100 -27.48 1.43 11.82
CA ASP A 100 -27.17 0.16 11.17
C ASP A 100 -25.97 0.29 10.22
N TRP A 101 -25.97 1.32 9.37
CA TRP A 101 -24.85 1.65 8.50
C TRP A 101 -23.57 1.93 9.30
N ALA A 102 -23.68 2.74 10.38
CA ALA A 102 -22.54 3.05 11.24
C ALA A 102 -21.98 1.81 11.96
N LEU A 103 -22.85 0.94 12.49
CA LEU A 103 -22.42 -0.30 13.16
C LEU A 103 -21.77 -1.28 12.18
N GLY A 104 -22.33 -1.42 10.97
CA GLY A 104 -21.73 -2.19 9.89
C GLY A 104 -20.36 -1.64 9.47
N GLY A 105 -20.25 -0.31 9.35
CA GLY A 105 -19.00 0.36 9.03
C GLY A 105 -17.93 0.26 10.12
N ILE A 106 -18.30 0.39 11.40
CA ILE A 106 -17.36 0.17 12.50
C ILE A 106 -16.91 -1.29 12.52
N GLY A 107 -17.83 -2.24 12.34
CA GLY A 107 -17.52 -3.65 12.28
C GLY A 107 -16.50 -3.98 11.19
N SER A 108 -16.64 -3.38 9.99
CA SER A 108 -15.73 -3.67 8.86
C SER A 108 -14.31 -3.17 9.06
N VAL A 109 -14.11 -2.13 9.88
CA VAL A 109 -12.77 -1.59 10.17
C VAL A 109 -12.06 -2.38 11.28
N VAL A 110 -12.78 -3.07 12.16
CA VAL A 110 -12.18 -3.81 13.30
C VAL A 110 -11.09 -4.81 12.86
N PRO A 111 -11.32 -5.69 11.86
CA PRO A 111 -10.27 -6.58 11.38
C PRO A 111 -9.02 -5.84 10.88
N PHE A 112 -9.19 -4.71 10.19
CA PHE A 112 -8.07 -3.96 9.60
C PHE A 112 -7.27 -3.25 10.68
N ALA A 113 -7.96 -2.69 11.68
CA ALA A 113 -7.33 -2.15 12.88
C ALA A 113 -6.53 -3.23 13.60
N ALA A 114 -7.05 -4.46 13.71
CA ALA A 114 -6.33 -5.58 14.34
C ALA A 114 -5.04 -5.93 13.57
N VAL A 115 -5.08 -6.03 12.24
CA VAL A 115 -3.89 -6.28 11.40
C VAL A 115 -2.89 -5.14 11.51
N THR A 116 -3.35 -3.90 11.47
CA THR A 116 -2.50 -2.71 11.59
C THR A 116 -1.83 -2.64 12.95
N ILE A 117 -2.57 -2.91 14.04
CA ILE A 117 -2.03 -2.96 15.40
C ILE A 117 -1.02 -4.10 15.52
N ALA A 118 -1.32 -5.29 15.01
CA ALA A 118 -0.41 -6.44 15.04
C ALA A 118 0.90 -6.13 14.27
N GLY A 119 0.79 -5.54 13.07
CA GLY A 119 1.93 -5.08 12.27
C GLY A 119 2.74 -3.99 12.96
N GLY A 120 2.06 -3.03 13.60
CA GLY A 120 2.70 -1.96 14.37
C GLY A 120 3.41 -2.46 15.63
N VAL A 121 2.81 -3.40 16.37
CA VAL A 121 3.45 -4.01 17.55
C VAL A 121 4.67 -4.80 17.12
N THR A 122 4.51 -5.68 16.13
CA THR A 122 5.61 -6.51 15.60
C THR A 122 6.74 -5.63 15.08
N GLY A 123 6.43 -4.67 14.20
CA GLY A 123 7.40 -3.72 13.67
C GLY A 123 8.05 -2.86 14.75
N GLY A 124 7.32 -2.48 15.79
CA GLY A 124 7.84 -1.71 16.93
C GLY A 124 8.87 -2.50 17.74
N LEU A 125 8.63 -3.79 17.96
CA LEU A 125 9.58 -4.70 18.62
C LEU A 125 10.85 -4.89 17.76
N PHE A 126 10.70 -5.17 16.46
CA PHE A 126 11.83 -5.27 15.53
C PHE A 126 12.63 -3.97 15.42
N GLY A 127 11.95 -2.83 15.26
CA GLY A 127 12.58 -1.52 15.16
C GLY A 127 13.31 -1.12 16.44
N ARG A 128 12.84 -1.56 17.61
CA ARG A 128 13.55 -1.40 18.89
C ARG A 128 14.87 -2.17 18.91
N GLY A 129 14.88 -3.40 18.39
CA GLY A 129 16.09 -4.23 18.27
C GLY A 129 17.12 -3.59 17.33
N ILE A 130 16.69 -3.17 16.13
CA ILE A 130 17.56 -2.53 15.15
C ILE A 130 18.11 -1.19 15.68
N ALA A 131 17.26 -0.35 16.27
CA ALA A 131 17.66 0.95 16.80
C ALA A 131 18.75 0.85 17.87
N LYS A 132 18.67 -0.17 18.74
CA LYS A 132 19.70 -0.43 19.76
C LYS A 132 21.07 -0.72 19.12
N ASN A 133 21.08 -1.43 17.99
CA ASN A 133 22.31 -1.78 17.27
C ASN A 133 22.92 -0.60 16.49
N VAL A 134 22.11 0.41 16.12
CA VAL A 134 22.59 1.61 15.40
C VAL A 134 22.73 2.85 16.29
N GLY A 135 22.63 2.69 17.62
CA GLY A 135 22.81 3.80 18.57
C GLY A 135 21.64 4.79 18.63
N LEU A 136 20.48 4.43 18.09
CA LEU A 136 19.25 5.23 18.21
C LEU A 136 18.54 4.91 19.53
N ASN A 137 17.88 5.92 20.12
CA ASN A 137 17.07 5.71 21.31
C ASN A 137 15.96 4.69 21.04
N SER A 138 15.81 3.71 21.93
CA SER A 138 14.85 2.60 21.79
C SER A 138 13.41 3.05 21.55
N GLY A 139 13.01 4.22 22.10
CA GLY A 139 11.69 4.80 21.84
C GLY A 139 11.52 5.36 20.43
N THR A 140 12.58 5.93 19.83
CA THR A 140 12.55 6.35 18.42
C THR A 140 12.56 5.15 17.48
N GLY A 141 13.35 4.11 17.81
CA GLY A 141 13.34 2.83 17.10
C GLY A 141 11.99 2.14 17.12
N ALA A 142 11.34 2.08 18.28
CA ALA A 142 10.01 1.49 18.41
C ALA A 142 8.94 2.28 17.64
N LEU A 143 8.99 3.62 17.65
CA LEU A 143 8.04 4.44 16.89
C LEU A 143 8.23 4.29 15.38
N VAL A 144 9.48 4.35 14.91
CA VAL A 144 9.82 4.16 13.48
C VAL A 144 9.49 2.74 13.04
N GLY A 145 9.82 1.75 13.88
CA GLY A 145 9.50 0.35 13.65
C GLY A 145 8.00 0.09 13.61
N ALA A 146 7.23 0.67 14.53
CA ALA A 146 5.78 0.51 14.54
C ALA A 146 5.14 1.18 13.33
N GLY A 147 5.61 2.37 12.95
CA GLY A 147 5.17 3.01 11.72
C GLY A 147 5.50 2.17 10.49
N THR A 148 6.74 1.73 10.35
CA THR A 148 7.18 0.91 9.21
C THR A 148 6.47 -0.44 9.16
N GLY A 149 6.23 -1.08 10.31
CA GLY A 149 5.49 -2.33 10.43
C GLY A 149 4.02 -2.17 10.06
N ALA A 150 3.39 -1.05 10.44
CA ALA A 150 2.05 -0.72 10.01
C ALA A 150 1.99 -0.48 8.49
N VAL A 151 2.94 0.25 7.89
CA VAL A 151 3.05 0.36 6.41
C VAL A 151 3.22 -1.01 5.80
N ALA A 152 4.21 -1.78 6.24
CA ALA A 152 4.53 -3.07 5.65
C ALA A 152 3.39 -4.09 5.77
N ALA A 153 2.58 -4.01 6.83
CA ALA A 153 1.41 -4.86 7.00
C ALA A 153 0.23 -4.42 6.12
N THR A 154 0.06 -3.11 5.89
CA THR A 154 -1.09 -2.57 5.15
C THR A 154 -0.82 -2.39 3.66
N THR A 155 0.40 -2.06 3.25
CA THR A 155 0.77 -1.84 1.84
C THR A 155 0.44 -3.03 0.95
N PRO A 156 0.73 -4.29 1.30
CA PRO A 156 0.33 -5.43 0.49
C PRO A 156 -1.20 -5.48 0.31
N ILE A 157 -1.97 -5.27 1.38
CA ILE A 157 -3.44 -5.29 1.37
C ILE A 157 -3.98 -4.18 0.46
N GLU A 158 -3.51 -2.94 0.65
CA GLU A 158 -3.89 -1.78 -0.15
C GLU A 158 -3.52 -1.97 -1.63
N SER A 159 -2.29 -2.43 -1.89
CA SER A 159 -1.81 -2.68 -3.26
C SER A 159 -2.59 -3.79 -3.94
N GLY A 160 -2.92 -4.86 -3.21
CA GLY A 160 -3.72 -5.97 -3.71
C GLY A 160 -5.17 -5.58 -3.99
N SER A 161 -5.74 -4.70 -3.15
CA SER A 161 -7.07 -4.13 -3.38
C SER A 161 -7.10 -3.28 -4.65
N ILE A 162 -6.17 -2.32 -4.79
CA ILE A 162 -6.06 -1.45 -5.97
C ILE A 162 -5.81 -2.26 -7.24
N PHE A 163 -4.92 -3.26 -7.15
CA PHE A 163 -4.59 -4.13 -8.28
C PHE A 163 -5.81 -4.85 -8.82
N ARG A 164 -6.61 -5.46 -7.93
CA ARG A 164 -7.83 -6.15 -8.36
C ARG A 164 -8.90 -5.21 -8.85
N GLU A 165 -9.06 -4.04 -8.24
CA GLU A 165 -10.01 -3.05 -8.76
C GLU A 165 -9.67 -2.68 -10.21
N ILE A 166 -8.39 -2.37 -10.49
CA ILE A 166 -7.95 -2.08 -11.85
C ILE A 166 -8.18 -3.30 -12.76
N GLN A 167 -7.78 -4.49 -12.34
CA GLN A 167 -7.93 -5.70 -13.16
C GLN A 167 -9.40 -6.05 -13.46
N GLN A 168 -10.30 -5.96 -12.49
CA GLN A 168 -11.72 -6.32 -12.64
C GLN A 168 -12.47 -5.31 -13.51
N GLU A 169 -12.23 -4.03 -13.26
CA GLU A 169 -12.96 -2.95 -13.92
C GLU A 169 -12.43 -2.66 -15.32
N SER A 170 -11.10 -2.76 -15.48
CA SER A 170 -10.46 -2.38 -16.74
C SER A 170 -9.97 -3.58 -17.56
N GLY A 171 -9.74 -4.74 -16.94
CA GLY A 171 -9.04 -5.86 -17.57
C GLY A 171 -7.55 -5.59 -17.79
N ILE A 172 -7.00 -4.49 -17.25
CA ILE A 172 -5.59 -4.12 -17.39
C ILE A 172 -4.81 -4.69 -16.21
N ASP A 173 -3.67 -5.28 -16.53
CA ASP A 173 -2.71 -5.80 -15.55
C ASP A 173 -1.70 -4.70 -15.17
N ALA A 174 -1.83 -4.13 -13.97
CA ALA A 174 -1.13 -2.92 -13.52
C ALA A 174 -0.35 -3.09 -12.19
N PRO A 175 0.49 -4.12 -12.06
CA PRO A 175 1.02 -4.55 -10.77
C PRO A 175 1.93 -3.48 -10.11
N VAL A 176 2.72 -2.77 -10.91
CA VAL A 176 3.65 -1.76 -10.42
C VAL A 176 2.90 -0.52 -9.94
N GLU A 177 1.92 -0.08 -10.70
CA GLU A 177 1.11 1.11 -10.40
C GLU A 177 0.26 0.89 -9.15
N SER A 178 -0.32 -0.30 -8.99
CA SER A 178 -1.06 -0.66 -7.78
C SER A 178 -0.18 -0.74 -6.54
N LEU A 179 1.07 -1.23 -6.66
CA LEU A 179 2.03 -1.20 -5.57
C LEU A 179 2.39 0.23 -5.14
N VAL A 180 2.57 1.14 -6.11
CA VAL A 180 2.82 2.57 -5.85
C VAL A 180 1.60 3.23 -5.20
N GLY A 181 0.40 2.96 -5.71
CA GLY A 181 -0.86 3.43 -5.13
C GLY A 181 -1.04 2.94 -3.70
N GLY A 182 -0.83 1.65 -3.45
CA GLY A 182 -0.98 1.04 -2.14
C GLY A 182 0.03 1.57 -1.13
N PHE A 183 1.29 1.78 -1.54
CA PHE A 183 2.29 2.44 -0.70
C PHE A 183 1.91 3.90 -0.39
N GLY A 184 1.41 4.64 -1.39
CA GLY A 184 0.89 5.99 -1.20
C GLY A 184 -0.26 6.05 -0.19
N SER A 185 -1.24 5.14 -0.31
CA SER A 185 -2.36 4.95 0.62
C SER A 185 -1.87 4.64 2.03
N SER A 186 -0.94 3.70 2.20
CA SER A 186 -0.38 3.32 3.51
C SER A 186 0.42 4.43 4.17
N LEU A 187 1.09 5.29 3.41
CA LEU A 187 1.79 6.45 3.98
C LEU A 187 0.83 7.53 4.49
N LEU A 188 -0.33 7.70 3.87
CA LEU A 188 -1.36 8.62 4.36
C LEU A 188 -1.87 8.20 5.75
N ASN A 189 -2.03 6.88 5.99
CA ASN A 189 -2.40 6.32 7.30
C ASN A 189 -1.46 6.73 8.44
N LEU A 190 -0.16 6.93 8.17
CA LEU A 190 0.81 7.32 9.20
C LEU A 190 0.98 8.83 9.37
N GLY A 191 0.87 9.57 8.28
CA GLY A 191 1.24 10.99 8.23
C GLY A 191 0.07 11.94 8.48
N GLY A 192 -1.11 11.60 7.97
CA GLY A 192 -2.29 12.48 7.97
C GLY A 192 -2.78 12.79 9.37
N PRO A 193 -3.12 11.78 10.19
CA PRO A 193 -3.74 12.03 11.49
C PRO A 193 -2.82 12.70 12.51
N ALA A 194 -1.59 12.20 12.63
CA ALA A 194 -0.65 12.64 13.66
C ALA A 194 -0.15 14.09 13.45
N SER A 195 -0.12 14.59 12.22
CA SER A 195 0.34 15.95 11.91
C SER A 195 -0.78 16.99 12.00
N LEU A 196 -2.02 16.62 11.65
CA LEU A 196 -3.20 17.48 11.80
C LEU A 196 -3.60 17.63 13.27
N LEU A 197 -3.61 16.53 14.04
CA LEU A 197 -3.89 16.52 15.48
C LEU A 197 -2.92 17.39 16.30
N LYS A 198 -1.66 17.53 15.86
CA LYS A 198 -0.66 18.38 16.51
C LYS A 198 -0.88 19.89 16.30
N ARG A 199 -1.71 20.28 15.34
CA ARG A 199 -1.95 21.69 14.96
C ARG A 199 -3.25 22.28 15.49
N LEU A 200 -4.11 21.48 16.12
CA LEU A 200 -5.38 21.96 16.67
C LEU A 200 -5.17 22.69 18.01
N PRO A 201 -5.53 23.98 18.11
CA PRO A 201 -5.45 24.72 19.37
C PRO A 201 -6.55 24.26 20.34
N GLY A 202 -6.22 24.01 21.62
CA GLY A 202 -7.26 23.80 22.66
C GLY A 202 -7.12 22.62 23.63
N ARG A 203 -5.92 22.07 23.86
CA ARG A 203 -5.64 20.87 24.70
C ARG A 203 -6.05 20.90 26.21
N LYS A 204 -6.93 21.78 26.69
CA LYS A 204 -7.03 22.11 28.13
C LYS A 204 -8.28 21.68 28.94
N SER A 205 -9.22 20.84 28.48
CA SER A 205 -10.32 20.38 29.38
C SER A 205 -10.64 18.88 29.29
N LEU A 206 -10.59 18.18 30.44
CA LEU A 206 -10.59 16.71 30.55
C LEU A 206 -11.89 16.00 30.14
N LEU A 207 -13.07 16.60 30.33
CA LEU A 207 -14.36 16.00 29.95
C LEU A 207 -14.86 16.43 28.55
N GLY A 208 -14.46 17.62 28.06
CA GLY A 208 -14.72 18.02 26.67
C GLY A 208 -13.88 17.24 25.66
N ASN A 209 -12.81 16.59 26.11
CA ASN A 209 -11.83 15.90 25.27
C ASN A 209 -12.36 14.65 24.57
N VAL A 210 -13.33 13.89 25.10
CA VAL A 210 -13.72 12.61 24.46
C VAL A 210 -14.55 12.87 23.22
N ALA A 211 -15.63 13.65 23.33
CA ALA A 211 -16.45 14.03 22.18
C ALA A 211 -15.63 14.88 21.18
N GLN A 212 -14.83 15.84 21.66
CA GLN A 212 -13.96 16.62 20.78
C GLN A 212 -12.90 15.77 20.08
N ARG A 213 -12.32 14.76 20.76
CA ARG A 213 -11.38 13.82 20.12
C ARG A 213 -12.09 12.88 19.17
N ALA A 214 -13.28 12.40 19.47
CA ALA A 214 -14.08 11.59 18.55
C ALA A 214 -14.38 12.40 17.28
N THR A 215 -14.87 13.64 17.42
CA THR A 215 -15.15 14.51 16.27
C THR A 215 -13.90 14.85 15.48
N VAL A 216 -12.79 15.18 16.14
CA VAL A 216 -11.53 15.51 15.46
C VAL A 216 -10.93 14.28 14.79
N THR A 217 -10.91 13.13 15.46
CA THR A 217 -10.38 11.88 14.91
C THR A 217 -11.25 11.41 13.76
N GLY A 218 -12.57 11.42 13.92
CA GLY A 218 -13.49 11.16 12.81
C GLY A 218 -13.27 12.10 11.63
N ALA A 219 -13.23 13.42 11.84
CA ALA A 219 -12.96 14.34 10.72
C ALA A 219 -11.61 14.08 10.04
N VAL A 220 -10.59 13.69 10.81
CA VAL A 220 -9.25 13.37 10.32
C VAL A 220 -9.22 12.05 9.53
N GLU A 221 -9.79 10.99 10.08
CA GLU A 221 -9.86 9.67 9.42
C GLU A 221 -10.77 9.75 8.20
N GLY A 222 -11.89 10.48 8.26
CA GLY A 222 -12.73 10.72 7.09
C GLY A 222 -12.01 11.46 5.96
N VAL A 223 -11.16 12.43 6.27
CA VAL A 223 -10.31 13.06 5.24
C VAL A 223 -9.23 12.11 4.74
N THR A 224 -8.71 11.22 5.60
CA THR A 224 -7.65 10.27 5.24
C THR A 224 -8.19 9.17 4.31
N GLU A 225 -9.32 8.56 4.65
CA GLU A 225 -10.02 7.55 3.83
C GLU A 225 -10.48 8.16 2.48
N ALA A 226 -11.04 9.37 2.48
CA ALA A 226 -11.35 10.06 1.22
C ALA A 226 -10.09 10.35 0.38
N ALA A 227 -8.96 10.64 1.01
CA ALA A 227 -7.70 10.85 0.30
C ALA A 227 -7.13 9.52 -0.25
N GLN A 228 -7.28 8.41 0.48
CA GLN A 228 -6.90 7.07 0.02
C GLN A 228 -7.74 6.63 -1.16
N GLU A 229 -9.05 6.83 -1.07
CA GLU A 229 -9.95 6.58 -2.19
C GLU A 229 -9.62 7.48 -3.40
N GLY A 230 -9.18 8.72 -3.16
CA GLY A 230 -8.63 9.58 -4.20
C GLY A 230 -7.33 9.05 -4.83
N ILE A 231 -6.46 8.38 -4.07
CA ILE A 231 -5.28 7.69 -4.60
C ILE A 231 -5.71 6.49 -5.44
N ASN A 232 -6.71 5.72 -5.00
CA ASN A 232 -7.23 4.57 -5.75
C ASN A 232 -7.80 5.01 -7.10
N ILE A 233 -8.69 6.01 -7.08
CA ILE A 233 -9.29 6.62 -8.27
C ILE A 233 -8.22 7.23 -9.17
N GLY A 234 -7.24 7.96 -8.60
CA GLY A 234 -6.15 8.56 -9.37
C GLY A 234 -5.19 7.54 -9.99
N THR A 235 -4.95 6.41 -9.30
CA THR A 235 -4.15 5.31 -9.84
C THR A 235 -4.88 4.65 -11.00
N ARG A 236 -6.19 4.42 -10.87
CA ARG A 236 -7.02 3.89 -11.97
C ARG A 236 -7.09 4.85 -13.16
N ASP A 237 -7.28 6.15 -12.92
CA ASP A 237 -7.27 7.21 -13.96
C ASP A 237 -5.95 7.28 -14.72
N TYR A 238 -4.84 7.03 -14.02
CA TYR A 238 -3.53 6.98 -14.63
C TYR A 238 -3.32 5.74 -15.51
N VAL A 239 -3.87 4.58 -15.12
CA VAL A 239 -3.60 3.28 -15.77
C VAL A 239 -4.63 2.92 -16.84
N ASP A 240 -5.93 3.17 -16.60
CA ASP A 240 -7.00 2.86 -17.55
C ASP A 240 -7.36 4.08 -18.42
N PRO A 241 -6.96 4.13 -19.70
CA PRO A 241 -7.24 5.28 -20.57
C PRO A 241 -8.74 5.49 -20.85
N ARG A 242 -9.59 4.51 -20.55
CA ARG A 242 -11.05 4.61 -20.69
C ARG A 242 -11.70 5.20 -19.44
N PHE A 243 -11.03 5.14 -18.31
CA PHE A 243 -11.48 5.76 -17.07
C PHE A 243 -10.91 7.18 -17.03
N ASN A 244 -11.79 8.16 -16.95
CA ASN A 244 -11.39 9.55 -16.75
C ASN A 244 -12.15 10.08 -15.55
N ALA A 245 -11.54 10.08 -14.37
CA ALA A 245 -12.18 10.42 -13.09
C ALA A 245 -12.84 11.82 -13.10
N LEU A 246 -12.37 12.71 -13.96
CA LEU A 246 -12.86 14.08 -14.08
C LEU A 246 -13.85 14.27 -15.25
N SER A 247 -14.21 13.20 -15.96
CA SER A 247 -15.24 13.24 -16.99
C SER A 247 -16.61 13.51 -16.36
N PRO A 248 -17.51 14.28 -17.01
CA PRO A 248 -18.85 14.52 -16.50
C PRO A 248 -19.62 13.25 -16.17
N GLU A 249 -19.37 12.15 -16.91
CA GLU A 249 -20.04 10.86 -16.74
C GLU A 249 -19.59 10.13 -15.46
N SER A 250 -18.32 10.25 -15.06
CA SER A 250 -17.77 9.56 -13.89
C SER A 250 -17.60 10.46 -12.66
N LEU A 251 -17.77 11.78 -12.81
CA LEU A 251 -17.54 12.75 -11.74
C LEU A 251 -18.53 12.54 -10.58
N ASP A 252 -19.79 12.20 -10.88
CA ASP A 252 -20.80 11.93 -9.86
C ASP A 252 -20.43 10.69 -9.04
N ASP A 253 -20.04 9.61 -9.71
CA ASP A 253 -19.57 8.37 -9.08
C ASP A 253 -18.28 8.60 -8.26
N THR A 254 -17.34 9.37 -8.80
CA THR A 254 -16.10 9.77 -8.11
C THR A 254 -16.42 10.55 -6.82
N ILE A 255 -17.33 11.52 -6.88
CA ILE A 255 -17.75 12.29 -5.70
C ILE A 255 -18.47 11.38 -4.70
N LYS A 256 -19.33 10.47 -5.18
CA LYS A 256 -20.05 9.50 -4.35
C LYS A 256 -19.08 8.62 -3.57
N ARG A 257 -18.13 7.98 -4.26
CA ARG A 257 -17.08 7.12 -3.66
C ARG A 257 -16.24 7.86 -2.63
N LEU A 258 -15.72 9.05 -2.97
CA LEU A 258 -14.95 9.87 -2.04
C LEU A 258 -15.75 10.27 -0.79
N THR A 259 -17.05 10.56 -0.97
CA THR A 259 -17.94 10.95 0.13
C THR A 259 -18.28 9.77 1.03
N GLU A 260 -18.53 8.58 0.46
CA GLU A 260 -18.79 7.35 1.21
C GLU A 260 -17.56 6.90 2.01
N ALA A 261 -16.38 6.88 1.37
CA ALA A 261 -15.12 6.59 2.04
C ALA A 261 -14.86 7.57 3.19
N GLY A 262 -15.08 8.87 2.94
CA GLY A 262 -14.89 9.88 3.98
C GLY A 262 -15.91 9.82 5.12
N ALA A 263 -17.16 9.50 4.82
CA ALA A 263 -18.19 9.30 5.85
C ALA A 263 -17.87 8.07 6.70
N LEU A 264 -17.47 6.96 6.05
CA LEU A 264 -17.10 5.71 6.73
C LEU A 264 -15.89 5.93 7.63
N GLY A 265 -14.85 6.58 7.10
CA GLY A 265 -13.66 6.97 7.87
C GLY A 265 -14.01 7.87 9.05
N ALA A 266 -14.95 8.79 8.88
CA ALA A 266 -15.37 9.66 9.97
C ALA A 266 -16.11 8.93 11.09
N VAL A 267 -16.98 7.98 10.73
CA VAL A 267 -17.67 7.16 11.72
C VAL A 267 -16.70 6.21 12.42
N ALA A 268 -15.87 5.50 11.66
CA ALA A 268 -14.89 4.57 12.21
C ALA A 268 -13.87 5.29 13.11
N GLY A 269 -13.30 6.40 12.63
CA GLY A 269 -12.35 7.22 13.38
C GLY A 269 -12.97 7.87 14.62
N GLY A 270 -14.24 8.27 14.55
CA GLY A 270 -14.98 8.78 15.70
C GLY A 270 -15.21 7.72 16.77
N ALA A 271 -15.61 6.51 16.34
CA ALA A 271 -15.88 5.39 17.21
C ALA A 271 -14.61 4.83 17.87
N LEU A 272 -13.50 4.70 17.12
CA LEU A 272 -12.23 4.16 17.62
C LEU A 272 -11.41 5.21 18.42
N GLY A 273 -11.50 6.49 18.04
CA GLY A 273 -10.78 7.58 18.70
C GLY A 273 -11.34 7.95 20.08
N ALA A 274 -12.63 7.72 20.34
CA ALA A 274 -13.27 7.99 21.63
C ALA A 274 -12.71 7.13 22.78
N PRO A 275 -12.65 5.78 22.70
CA PRO A 275 -12.11 4.93 23.76
C PRO A 275 -10.58 4.99 23.87
N ALA A 276 -9.85 5.15 22.77
CA ALA A 276 -8.38 5.29 22.80
C ALA A 276 -7.92 6.53 23.61
N GLY A 277 -8.76 7.56 23.70
CA GLY A 277 -8.51 8.75 24.52
C GLY A 277 -8.74 8.58 26.02
N LEU A 278 -9.40 7.50 26.44
CA LEU A 278 -9.75 7.19 27.84
C LEU A 278 -8.70 6.29 28.52
N VAL A 279 -7.90 5.56 27.75
CA VAL A 279 -6.82 4.71 28.29
C VAL A 279 -5.63 5.59 28.69
N ARG A 280 -5.43 5.78 29.99
CA ARG A 280 -4.22 6.42 30.56
C ARG A 280 -3.08 5.39 30.64
N PRO A 281 -1.82 5.74 30.32
CA PRO A 281 -0.68 4.86 30.56
C PRO A 281 -0.35 4.64 32.06
N ASP A 282 -0.86 5.48 32.96
CA ASP A 282 -0.35 5.58 34.35
C ASP A 282 -1.19 4.88 35.44
N ARG A 283 -2.22 4.09 35.11
CA ARG A 283 -2.87 3.19 36.10
C ARG A 283 -3.42 1.95 35.41
N GLN A 284 -2.62 0.89 35.37
CA GLN A 284 -3.15 -0.48 35.31
C GLN A 284 -3.55 -0.89 36.73
N GLU A 285 -4.75 -0.49 37.15
CA GLU A 285 -5.48 -1.24 38.19
C GLU A 285 -6.24 -2.35 37.48
N HIS A 286 -5.94 -3.60 37.84
CA HIS A 286 -6.60 -4.79 37.31
C HIS A 286 -8.10 -4.74 37.67
N VAL A 287 -8.95 -4.38 36.71
CA VAL A 287 -10.39 -4.64 36.80
C VAL A 287 -10.70 -5.77 35.82
N ASN A 288 -10.90 -6.96 36.39
CA ASN A 288 -11.36 -8.14 35.67
C ASN A 288 -12.87 -7.98 35.39
N LEU A 289 -13.21 -7.48 34.20
CA LEU A 289 -14.61 -7.26 33.76
C LEU A 289 -15.24 -8.49 33.10
N PHE A 290 -14.56 -9.64 33.08
CA PHE A 290 -15.05 -10.88 32.47
C PHE A 290 -14.63 -12.13 33.25
N ALA A 291 -15.08 -12.26 34.51
CA ALA A 291 -15.06 -13.57 35.17
C ALA A 291 -16.40 -14.28 34.92
N PRO A 292 -16.46 -15.35 34.11
CA PRO A 292 -17.62 -16.24 34.07
C PRO A 292 -17.71 -17.06 35.39
N PRO A 293 -18.92 -17.49 35.82
CA PRO A 293 -19.07 -18.28 37.03
C PRO A 293 -18.58 -19.71 36.81
N ASP A 294 -17.75 -20.16 37.75
CA ASP A 294 -17.47 -21.53 38.17
C ASP A 294 -17.48 -22.63 37.09
N SER A 295 -16.31 -22.87 36.51
CA SER A 295 -15.92 -24.22 36.08
C SER A 295 -14.48 -24.47 36.53
N GLU A 296 -14.26 -25.58 37.24
CA GLU A 296 -12.95 -26.05 37.69
C GLU A 296 -12.01 -26.20 36.49
N LEU A 297 -11.19 -25.19 36.24
CA LEU A 297 -10.07 -25.28 35.31
C LEU A 297 -8.80 -25.55 36.10
N ALA A 298 -7.97 -26.44 35.55
CA ALA A 298 -6.64 -26.79 36.05
C ALA A 298 -5.82 -25.53 36.41
N PRO A 299 -4.88 -25.61 37.37
CA PRO A 299 -4.15 -24.44 37.83
C PRO A 299 -3.37 -23.81 36.67
N SER A 300 -3.84 -22.67 36.17
CA SER A 300 -3.07 -21.82 35.27
C SER A 300 -1.99 -21.09 36.07
N LEU A 301 -0.84 -20.85 35.44
CA LEU A 301 0.22 -20.07 36.06
C LEU A 301 -0.32 -18.70 36.44
N SER A 302 -0.06 -18.26 37.68
CA SER A 302 -0.32 -16.86 38.01
C SER A 302 0.53 -15.94 37.11
N VAL A 303 0.08 -14.71 36.87
CA VAL A 303 0.82 -13.73 36.05
C VAL A 303 2.29 -13.58 36.49
N ASN A 304 2.55 -13.67 37.80
CA ASN A 304 3.91 -13.61 38.35
C ASN A 304 4.73 -14.88 38.07
N GLU A 305 4.10 -16.06 38.09
CA GLU A 305 4.76 -17.31 37.74
C GLU A 305 5.05 -17.39 36.24
N LEU A 306 4.13 -16.92 35.38
CA LEU A 306 4.37 -16.82 33.94
C LEU A 306 5.53 -15.87 33.63
N ALA A 307 5.54 -14.68 34.23
CA ALA A 307 6.66 -13.74 34.07
C ALA A 307 7.99 -14.30 34.61
N THR A 308 7.95 -15.11 35.67
CA THR A 308 9.14 -15.78 36.21
C THR A 308 9.65 -16.86 35.26
N LEU A 309 8.74 -17.65 34.68
CA LEU A 309 9.05 -18.68 33.70
C LEU A 309 9.66 -18.08 32.42
N GLU A 310 9.06 -17.02 31.89
CA GLU A 310 9.60 -16.27 30.74
C GLU A 310 11.00 -15.72 31.03
N ALA A 311 11.22 -15.16 32.23
CA ALA A 311 12.52 -14.65 32.63
C ALA A 311 13.58 -15.75 32.83
N ASN A 312 13.17 -16.97 33.21
CA ASN A 312 14.06 -18.13 33.30
C ASN A 312 14.43 -18.63 31.90
N ILE A 313 13.45 -18.79 31.01
CA ILE A 313 13.65 -19.18 29.60
C ILE A 313 14.57 -18.18 28.90
N ALA A 314 14.31 -16.88 29.02
CA ALA A 314 15.15 -15.85 28.41
C ALA A 314 16.59 -15.85 28.96
N ARG A 315 16.79 -16.13 30.25
CA ARG A 315 18.13 -16.25 30.83
C ARG A 315 18.88 -17.46 30.27
N GLN A 316 18.22 -18.61 30.13
CA GLN A 316 18.81 -19.81 29.56
C GLN A 316 19.14 -19.64 28.07
N MET A 317 18.22 -19.06 27.29
CA MET A 317 18.42 -18.81 25.85
C MET A 317 19.56 -17.83 25.56
N ASN A 318 19.82 -16.85 26.45
CA ASN A 318 20.96 -15.93 26.31
C ASN A 318 22.33 -16.61 26.58
N THR A 319 22.35 -17.82 27.12
CA THR A 319 23.57 -18.62 27.32
C THR A 319 23.75 -19.72 26.29
N VAL A 320 22.83 -19.83 25.32
CA VAL A 320 22.88 -20.84 24.27
C VAL A 320 23.99 -20.55 23.26
N THR A 321 24.82 -21.56 23.02
CA THR A 321 25.77 -21.69 21.92
C THR A 321 25.46 -22.98 21.16
N GLU A 322 26.00 -23.14 19.95
CA GLU A 322 25.80 -24.39 19.18
C GLU A 322 26.22 -25.64 19.98
N ASP A 323 27.25 -25.54 20.81
CA ASP A 323 27.79 -26.66 21.60
C ASP A 323 26.93 -27.04 22.82
N ASN A 324 26.00 -26.19 23.26
CA ASN A 324 25.23 -26.40 24.50
C ASN A 324 23.69 -26.33 24.32
N LEU A 325 23.22 -26.23 23.06
CA LEU A 325 21.80 -26.09 22.74
C LEU A 325 20.95 -27.20 23.37
N GLY A 326 21.37 -28.46 23.22
CA GLY A 326 20.67 -29.60 23.82
C GLY A 326 20.54 -29.50 25.34
N SER A 327 21.64 -29.19 26.04
CA SER A 327 21.62 -29.05 27.51
C SER A 327 20.80 -27.84 27.99
N SER A 328 20.74 -26.77 27.19
CA SER A 328 19.95 -25.57 27.50
C SER A 328 18.44 -25.85 27.33
N ILE A 329 18.06 -26.62 26.31
CA ILE A 329 16.68 -27.09 26.11
C ILE A 329 16.28 -28.02 27.26
N ASP A 330 17.12 -28.99 27.64
CA ASP A 330 16.84 -29.89 28.76
C ASP A 330 16.65 -29.11 30.08
N THR A 331 17.43 -28.05 30.29
CA THR A 331 17.32 -27.18 31.47
C THR A 331 16.01 -26.40 31.47
N ILE A 332 15.53 -25.95 30.31
CA ILE A 332 14.24 -25.27 30.17
C ILE A 332 13.08 -26.25 30.40
N LEU A 333 13.17 -27.46 29.84
CA LEU A 333 12.15 -28.50 30.01
C LEU A 333 12.02 -28.98 31.46
N GLN A 334 13.08 -28.84 32.26
CA GLN A 334 13.09 -29.14 33.69
C GLN A 334 12.64 -27.97 34.58
N ASP A 335 12.24 -26.81 34.03
CA ASP A 335 11.75 -25.69 34.84
C ASP A 335 10.43 -26.09 35.54
N PRO A 336 10.36 -26.03 36.88
CA PRO A 336 9.18 -26.48 37.64
C PRO A 336 7.92 -25.64 37.36
N LEU A 337 8.05 -24.44 36.80
CA LEU A 337 6.91 -23.64 36.38
C LEU A 337 6.39 -24.09 35.01
N LEU A 338 7.24 -24.61 34.13
CA LEU A 338 6.80 -25.18 32.85
C LEU A 338 5.95 -26.45 33.05
N ALA A 339 6.24 -27.23 34.09
CA ALA A 339 5.43 -28.38 34.49
C ALA A 339 4.06 -28.01 35.09
N LYS A 340 3.93 -26.77 35.59
CA LYS A 340 2.67 -26.21 36.11
C LYS A 340 1.86 -25.47 35.06
N ALA A 341 2.48 -25.07 33.95
CA ALA A 341 1.79 -24.46 32.82
C ALA A 341 0.74 -25.44 32.27
N ASP A 342 -0.43 -24.92 31.90
CA ASP A 342 -1.37 -25.73 31.14
C ASP A 342 -0.79 -26.07 29.77
N LYS A 343 -1.44 -27.02 29.08
CA LYS A 343 -0.94 -27.51 27.79
C LYS A 343 -0.82 -26.37 26.75
N ALA A 344 -1.76 -25.43 26.72
CA ALA A 344 -1.77 -24.35 25.73
C ALA A 344 -0.63 -23.35 25.97
N ASP A 345 -0.41 -22.96 27.23
CA ASP A 345 0.69 -22.09 27.63
C ASP A 345 2.05 -22.75 27.37
N ARG A 346 2.18 -24.04 27.73
CA ARG A 346 3.40 -24.81 27.49
C ARG A 346 3.69 -24.96 25.99
N ASP A 347 2.70 -25.32 25.19
CA ASP A 347 2.87 -25.52 23.75
C ASP A 347 3.24 -24.19 23.05
N THR A 348 2.63 -23.08 23.47
CA THR A 348 2.98 -21.73 22.99
C THR A 348 4.41 -21.35 23.37
N LEU A 349 4.82 -21.60 24.62
CA LEU A 349 6.17 -21.30 25.08
C LEU A 349 7.22 -22.16 24.36
N LEU A 350 6.97 -23.45 24.16
CA LEU A 350 7.86 -24.35 23.44
C LEU A 350 7.98 -23.99 21.96
N GLN A 351 6.86 -23.64 21.31
CA GLN A 351 6.86 -23.17 19.93
C GLN A 351 7.70 -21.90 19.76
N ASN A 352 7.63 -20.97 20.72
CA ASN A 352 8.42 -19.74 20.71
C ASN A 352 9.92 -19.98 20.93
N ILE A 353 10.31 -21.07 21.60
CA ILE A 353 11.72 -21.41 21.84
C ILE A 353 12.32 -22.18 20.66
N THR A 354 11.53 -23.04 20.02
CA THR A 354 12.07 -24.13 19.18
C THR A 354 11.66 -24.07 17.71
N GLY A 355 10.64 -23.29 17.34
CA GLY A 355 9.95 -23.46 16.05
C GLY A 355 8.87 -24.54 16.15
N ASP A 356 8.45 -25.14 15.02
CA ASP A 356 7.38 -26.13 14.99
C ASP A 356 7.73 -27.33 15.90
N PRO A 357 6.93 -27.64 16.95
CA PRO A 357 7.27 -28.68 17.93
C PRO A 357 7.46 -30.09 17.36
N SER A 358 7.04 -30.35 16.11
CA SER A 358 7.33 -31.61 15.40
C SER A 358 8.82 -31.82 15.09
N ASP A 359 9.64 -30.77 15.10
CA ASP A 359 11.07 -30.84 14.74
C ASP A 359 11.95 -31.41 15.88
N ILE A 360 11.39 -31.59 17.09
CA ILE A 360 12.15 -32.04 18.28
C ILE A 360 11.71 -33.42 18.77
N ILE A 361 10.48 -33.85 18.51
CA ILE A 361 10.00 -35.16 18.97
C ILE A 361 10.52 -36.25 18.03
N GLY A 362 11.77 -36.65 18.25
CA GLY A 362 12.30 -37.90 17.72
C GLY A 362 11.48 -39.10 18.22
N PRO A 363 11.46 -40.22 17.46
CA PRO A 363 10.54 -41.34 17.69
C PRO A 363 10.66 -42.06 19.05
N SER A 364 11.64 -41.72 19.90
CA SER A 364 11.88 -42.40 21.18
C SER A 364 11.08 -41.87 22.37
N VAL A 365 10.22 -40.86 22.22
CA VAL A 365 9.34 -40.36 23.31
C VAL A 365 7.86 -40.71 23.06
N ALA A 366 7.52 -41.19 21.86
CA ALA A 366 6.16 -41.60 21.51
C ALA A 366 5.73 -42.94 22.14
N GLU A 367 6.66 -43.75 22.65
CA GLU A 367 6.37 -45.09 23.17
C GLU A 367 5.82 -45.08 24.61
N ASP A 368 6.15 -44.08 25.44
CA ASP A 368 5.76 -44.04 26.86
C ASP A 368 4.46 -43.28 27.15
N VAL A 369 3.84 -42.63 26.15
CA VAL A 369 2.54 -41.94 26.29
C VAL A 369 1.38 -42.76 25.69
N GLY A 370 1.69 -43.91 25.09
CA GLY A 370 0.72 -44.81 24.44
C GLY A 370 -0.11 -45.71 25.37
N GLN A 371 -0.06 -45.52 26.69
CA GLN A 371 -0.87 -46.28 27.65
C GLN A 371 -1.81 -45.38 28.46
N ALA A 372 -2.80 -44.80 27.78
CA ALA A 372 -4.06 -44.43 28.40
C ALA A 372 -5.17 -44.61 27.37
N ASP A 373 -5.90 -45.71 27.50
CA ASP A 373 -7.15 -45.97 26.79
C ASP A 373 -8.09 -44.76 26.91
N ILE A 374 -8.53 -44.25 25.77
CA ILE A 374 -9.86 -43.70 25.40
C ILE A 374 -9.63 -42.88 24.11
N LEU A 375 -9.87 -43.50 22.95
CA LEU A 375 -10.04 -42.78 21.69
C LEU A 375 -11.28 -43.29 20.97
N ASP A 376 -12.19 -42.35 20.72
CA ASP A 376 -13.33 -42.43 19.82
C ASP A 376 -12.83 -42.19 18.38
N GLU A 377 -13.23 -43.05 17.46
CA GLU A 377 -12.80 -43.08 16.06
C GLU A 377 -13.48 -41.99 15.24
N SER A 378 -12.85 -40.83 15.03
CA SER A 378 -13.28 -39.91 13.96
C SER A 378 -12.25 -38.85 13.53
N THR A 379 -11.03 -39.22 13.10
CA THR A 379 -10.16 -38.25 12.38
C THR A 379 -9.04 -38.84 11.51
N ALA A 380 -9.10 -40.13 11.12
CA ALA A 380 -8.05 -40.78 10.33
C ALA A 380 -8.19 -40.60 8.79
N PHE A 381 -8.41 -39.37 8.31
CA PHE A 381 -8.41 -39.10 6.85
C PHE A 381 -7.85 -37.70 6.55
N ASN A 382 -6.51 -37.58 6.44
CA ASN A 382 -5.73 -36.62 5.61
C ASN A 382 -4.31 -36.31 6.12
N SER A 383 -3.53 -37.28 6.59
CA SER A 383 -2.10 -37.07 6.93
C SER A 383 -1.10 -37.48 5.84
N GLU A 384 -1.54 -37.99 4.68
CA GLU A 384 -0.62 -38.64 3.71
C GLU A 384 -0.06 -37.71 2.61
N THR A 385 -0.35 -36.39 2.61
CA THR A 385 0.07 -35.48 1.51
C THR A 385 1.12 -34.42 1.89
N ILE A 386 1.56 -34.32 3.15
CA ILE A 386 2.49 -33.27 3.62
C ILE A 386 3.92 -33.83 3.86
N GLY A 387 4.34 -34.81 3.05
CA GLY A 387 5.62 -35.52 3.21
C GLY A 387 6.80 -35.03 2.36
N SER A 388 6.63 -34.04 1.48
CA SER A 388 7.68 -33.71 0.49
C SER A 388 7.79 -32.22 0.15
N ALA A 389 8.34 -31.40 1.05
CA ALA A 389 8.90 -30.10 0.70
C ALA A 389 10.08 -29.76 1.62
N LYS A 390 11.26 -30.31 1.32
CA LYS A 390 12.52 -29.93 1.96
C LYS A 390 13.04 -28.62 1.34
N GLY A 391 13.21 -27.60 2.18
CA GLY A 391 14.21 -26.52 2.04
C GLY A 391 13.91 -25.41 1.02
N PHE A 392 13.43 -24.26 1.51
CA PHE A 392 13.45 -23.00 0.78
C PHE A 392 14.72 -22.19 1.12
N PRO A 393 15.58 -21.81 0.16
CA PRO A 393 16.63 -20.83 0.41
C PRO A 393 16.07 -19.41 0.28
N PHE A 394 16.42 -18.53 1.23
CA PHE A 394 16.24 -17.09 1.12
C PHE A 394 17.04 -16.53 -0.10
N PRO A 395 16.56 -15.49 -0.80
CA PRO A 395 17.26 -14.95 -1.96
C PRO A 395 18.57 -14.26 -1.54
N SER A 396 19.69 -14.82 -1.98
CA SER A 396 20.99 -14.13 -1.94
C SER A 396 21.00 -13.02 -2.99
N PHE A 397 21.57 -11.85 -2.66
CA PHE A 397 21.82 -10.79 -3.63
C PHE A 397 22.71 -11.30 -4.77
N ASP A 398 22.25 -11.18 -6.01
CA ASP A 398 23.01 -11.58 -7.19
C ASP A 398 24.26 -10.71 -7.36
N SER A 399 25.42 -11.33 -7.56
CA SER A 399 26.64 -10.62 -7.93
C SER A 399 26.47 -9.92 -9.29
N ALA A 400 27.32 -8.94 -9.56
CA ALA A 400 27.32 -8.24 -10.84
C ALA A 400 27.63 -9.18 -12.02
N GLU A 401 28.44 -10.22 -11.78
CA GLU A 401 28.77 -11.27 -12.74
C GLU A 401 27.57 -12.21 -12.97
N THR A 402 26.83 -12.54 -11.91
CA THR A 402 25.58 -13.33 -11.97
C THR A 402 24.50 -12.59 -12.77
N THR A 403 24.37 -11.27 -12.56
CA THR A 403 23.43 -10.42 -13.30
C THR A 403 23.79 -10.38 -14.80
N ARG A 404 25.08 -10.22 -15.14
CA ARG A 404 25.56 -10.29 -16.54
C ARG A 404 25.28 -11.68 -17.15
N ALA A 405 25.62 -12.75 -16.45
CA ALA A 405 25.44 -14.12 -16.94
C ALA A 405 23.96 -14.47 -17.15
N ARG A 406 23.07 -14.01 -16.26
CA ARG A 406 21.62 -14.14 -16.45
C ARG A 406 21.16 -13.40 -17.70
N LEU A 407 21.66 -12.19 -17.94
CA LEU A 407 21.30 -11.41 -19.12
C LEU A 407 21.79 -12.02 -20.43
N GLU A 408 23.03 -12.51 -20.47
CA GLU A 408 23.56 -13.23 -21.63
C GLU A 408 22.74 -14.51 -21.91
N LYS A 409 22.19 -15.16 -20.88
CA LYS A 409 21.33 -16.35 -21.01
C LYS A 409 19.91 -16.02 -21.48
N GLU A 410 19.31 -14.94 -20.97
CA GLU A 410 17.94 -14.53 -21.30
C GLU A 410 17.85 -13.89 -22.70
N ARG A 411 18.94 -13.31 -23.20
CA ARG A 411 19.02 -12.58 -24.47
C ARG A 411 20.28 -12.95 -25.28
N PRO A 412 20.41 -14.19 -25.75
CA PRO A 412 21.61 -14.64 -26.45
C PRO A 412 21.92 -13.83 -27.73
N GLU A 413 20.91 -13.22 -28.35
CA GLU A 413 21.02 -12.40 -29.55
C GLU A 413 21.72 -11.06 -29.33
N ILE A 414 21.76 -10.54 -28.10
CA ILE A 414 22.44 -9.28 -27.73
C ILE A 414 23.53 -9.50 -26.65
N ALA A 415 23.92 -10.76 -26.40
CA ALA A 415 24.94 -11.10 -25.41
C ALA A 415 26.31 -10.43 -25.66
N PRO A 416 26.81 -10.33 -26.91
CA PRO A 416 28.05 -9.60 -27.21
C PRO A 416 27.98 -8.09 -26.85
N GLU A 417 26.82 -7.48 -27.08
CA GLU A 417 26.53 -6.06 -26.82
C GLU A 417 26.45 -5.80 -25.32
N ILE A 418 25.76 -6.67 -24.57
CA ILE A 418 25.68 -6.64 -23.11
C ILE A 418 27.08 -6.75 -22.51
N ARG A 419 27.91 -7.69 -23.00
CA ARG A 419 29.29 -7.86 -22.53
C ARG A 419 30.13 -6.61 -22.77
N THR A 420 30.03 -6.05 -23.98
CA THR A 420 30.76 -4.83 -24.36
C THR A 420 30.34 -3.63 -23.51
N ALA A 421 29.04 -3.42 -23.32
CA ALA A 421 28.52 -2.32 -22.53
C ALA A 421 28.94 -2.46 -21.05
N TYR A 422 28.89 -3.68 -20.51
CA TYR A 422 29.31 -3.98 -19.16
C TYR A 422 30.82 -3.73 -18.94
N GLU A 423 31.68 -4.11 -19.89
CA GLU A 423 33.12 -3.82 -19.83
C GLU A 423 33.42 -2.32 -19.91
N VAL A 424 32.68 -1.56 -20.73
CA VAL A 424 32.81 -0.10 -20.81
C VAL A 424 32.46 0.57 -19.49
N VAL A 425 31.34 0.18 -18.87
CA VAL A 425 30.93 0.71 -17.56
C VAL A 425 31.93 0.31 -16.47
N ARG A 426 32.37 -0.95 -16.45
CA ARG A 426 33.39 -1.42 -15.49
C ARG A 426 34.67 -0.62 -15.60
N LYS A 427 35.15 -0.38 -16.82
CA LYS A 427 36.35 0.41 -17.07
C LYS A 427 36.18 1.86 -16.62
N ASP A 428 35.06 2.50 -16.95
CA ASP A 428 34.80 3.88 -16.54
C ASP A 428 34.70 4.04 -15.01
N LEU A 429 34.08 3.07 -14.32
CA LEU A 429 34.02 3.06 -12.86
C LEU A 429 35.41 2.83 -12.24
N GLN A 430 36.23 1.96 -12.83
CA GLN A 430 37.62 1.76 -12.41
C GLN A 430 38.49 3.00 -12.66
N ASP A 431 38.30 3.70 -13.78
CA ASP A 431 38.98 4.96 -14.08
C ASP A 431 38.60 6.06 -13.06
N GLN A 432 37.40 5.98 -12.48
CA GLN A 432 36.97 6.81 -11.35
C GLN A 432 37.49 6.34 -9.98
N LYS A 433 38.39 5.34 -9.95
CA LYS A 433 38.93 4.69 -8.74
C LYS A 433 37.86 4.07 -7.85
N ILE A 434 36.74 3.65 -8.43
CA ILE A 434 35.70 2.89 -7.73
C ILE A 434 36.09 1.42 -7.79
N GLU A 435 36.31 0.82 -6.62
CA GLU A 435 36.83 -0.55 -6.48
C GLU A 435 36.02 -1.36 -5.45
N GLY A 436 36.25 -2.67 -5.39
CA GLY A 436 35.63 -3.56 -4.41
C GLY A 436 34.11 -3.63 -4.47
N LYS A 437 33.45 -3.61 -3.31
CA LYS A 437 31.98 -3.75 -3.19
C LYS A 437 31.19 -2.61 -3.83
N GLU A 438 31.77 -1.41 -3.88
CA GLU A 438 31.12 -0.26 -4.51
C GLU A 438 31.08 -0.41 -6.04
N LEU A 439 32.16 -0.93 -6.64
CA LEU A 439 32.21 -1.26 -8.06
C LEU A 439 31.17 -2.33 -8.40
N GLU A 440 31.06 -3.36 -7.57
CA GLU A 440 30.09 -4.44 -7.74
C GLU A 440 28.64 -3.93 -7.69
N ALA A 441 28.30 -3.11 -6.69
CA ALA A 441 26.96 -2.53 -6.56
C ALA A 441 26.58 -1.65 -7.76
N LYS A 442 27.51 -0.80 -8.23
CA LYS A 442 27.28 0.07 -9.40
C LYS A 442 27.16 -0.72 -10.70
N LEU A 443 27.88 -1.83 -10.83
CA LEU A 443 27.74 -2.74 -11.97
C LEU A 443 26.42 -3.52 -11.95
N VAL A 444 25.92 -3.90 -10.78
CA VAL A 444 24.57 -4.49 -10.63
C VAL A 444 23.51 -3.46 -11.05
N GLU A 445 23.60 -2.22 -10.57
CA GLU A 445 22.66 -1.16 -10.95
C GLU A 445 22.68 -0.89 -12.46
N ALA A 446 23.88 -0.80 -13.06
CA ALA A 446 24.04 -0.61 -14.49
C ALA A 446 23.45 -1.78 -15.28
N GLY A 447 23.71 -3.03 -14.85
CA GLY A 447 23.13 -4.23 -15.45
C GLY A 447 21.60 -4.24 -15.38
N GLN A 448 21.01 -3.94 -14.22
CA GLN A 448 19.57 -3.81 -14.04
C GLN A 448 18.94 -2.74 -14.94
N GLN A 449 19.63 -1.60 -15.12
CA GLN A 449 19.15 -0.54 -16.00
C GLN A 449 19.23 -0.94 -17.48
N MET A 450 20.27 -1.69 -17.88
CA MET A 450 20.36 -2.26 -19.23
C MET A 450 19.18 -3.20 -19.52
N VAL A 451 18.72 -3.98 -18.55
CA VAL A 451 17.53 -4.85 -18.70
C VAL A 451 16.28 -4.02 -18.96
N LYS A 452 16.04 -3.01 -18.12
CA LYS A 452 14.87 -2.13 -18.24
C LYS A 452 14.84 -1.44 -19.60
N ASN A 453 16.01 -1.00 -20.07
CA ASN A 453 16.17 -0.33 -21.34
C ASN A 453 16.00 -1.29 -22.54
N ALA A 454 16.56 -2.50 -22.47
CA ALA A 454 16.40 -3.53 -23.51
C ALA A 454 14.97 -4.09 -23.59
N ALA A 455 14.22 -4.08 -22.48
CA ALA A 455 12.80 -4.45 -22.48
C ALA A 455 11.90 -3.35 -23.08
N ALA A 456 12.32 -2.08 -23.01
CA ALA A 456 11.55 -0.94 -23.48
C ALA A 456 11.68 -0.67 -25.00
N ASP A 457 12.64 -1.31 -25.69
CA ASP A 457 12.95 -0.96 -27.08
C ASP A 457 12.16 -1.78 -28.13
N ARG A 458 11.35 -1.05 -28.92
CA ARG A 458 10.72 -1.49 -30.20
C ARG A 458 11.15 -0.60 -31.37
N ARG A 459 12.16 0.26 -31.22
CA ARG A 459 12.42 1.40 -32.12
C ARG A 459 13.83 1.41 -32.72
N GLY A 460 14.36 0.27 -33.14
CA GLY A 460 15.38 0.17 -34.21
C GLY A 460 16.66 1.02 -34.07
N GLN A 461 17.04 1.45 -32.86
CA GLN A 461 18.33 2.09 -32.61
C GLN A 461 19.40 1.01 -32.36
N ASP A 462 20.66 1.31 -32.70
CA ASP A 462 21.79 0.45 -32.36
C ASP A 462 21.87 0.31 -30.82
N PRO A 463 21.71 -0.91 -30.26
CA PRO A 463 21.68 -1.13 -28.81
C PRO A 463 22.93 -0.61 -28.10
N ILE A 464 24.09 -0.61 -28.77
CA ILE A 464 25.35 -0.15 -28.17
C ILE A 464 25.36 1.38 -28.03
N GLU A 465 24.91 2.11 -29.05
CA GLU A 465 24.82 3.58 -29.02
C GLU A 465 23.81 4.05 -27.99
N TYR A 466 22.66 3.36 -27.88
CA TYR A 466 21.63 3.71 -26.90
C TYR A 466 22.09 3.48 -25.45
N LEU A 467 22.72 2.33 -25.18
CA LEU A 467 23.22 2.02 -23.84
C LEU A 467 24.36 2.96 -23.43
N LYS A 468 25.27 3.30 -24.36
CA LYS A 468 26.33 4.29 -24.13
C LYS A 468 25.76 5.69 -23.89
N SER A 469 24.86 6.16 -24.74
CA SER A 469 24.27 7.50 -24.61
C SER A 469 23.43 7.65 -23.33
N SER A 470 22.66 6.62 -22.96
CA SER A 470 21.89 6.59 -21.71
C SER A 470 22.79 6.69 -20.46
N TYR A 471 23.90 5.94 -20.43
CA TYR A 471 24.87 6.01 -19.34
C TYR A 471 25.57 7.38 -19.30
N LEU A 472 26.06 7.87 -20.45
CA LEU A 472 26.78 9.14 -20.54
C LEU A 472 25.90 10.36 -20.23
N LEU A 473 24.61 10.33 -20.58
CA LEU A 473 23.65 11.36 -20.18
C LEU A 473 23.47 11.39 -18.66
N LYS A 474 23.30 10.22 -18.04
CA LYS A 474 23.08 10.11 -16.58
C LYS A 474 24.32 10.55 -15.78
N THR A 475 25.52 10.34 -16.31
CA THR A 475 26.78 10.79 -15.68
C THR A 475 27.19 12.22 -16.05
N GLY A 476 26.39 12.96 -16.82
CA GLY A 476 26.68 14.34 -17.22
C GLY A 476 27.85 14.49 -18.20
N ARG A 477 28.17 13.45 -18.98
CA ARG A 477 29.29 13.40 -19.94
C ARG A 477 28.84 13.43 -21.41
N GLY A 478 27.55 13.67 -21.67
CA GLY A 478 26.94 13.56 -23.00
C GLY A 478 27.27 14.65 -24.02
N GLU A 479 27.96 15.74 -23.67
CA GLU A 479 28.08 16.91 -24.57
C GLU A 479 29.19 16.83 -25.65
N SER A 480 29.98 15.75 -25.74
CA SER A 480 31.13 15.70 -26.69
C SER A 480 31.06 14.64 -27.79
N ALA A 481 29.98 13.86 -27.92
CA ALA A 481 29.93 12.75 -28.88
C ALA A 481 29.17 13.04 -30.20
N ALA A 482 28.58 14.23 -30.37
CA ALA A 482 27.69 14.56 -31.50
C ALA A 482 28.34 15.32 -32.67
N THR A 483 29.67 15.22 -32.84
CA THR A 483 30.37 15.83 -33.99
C THR A 483 31.26 14.81 -34.70
N GLY A 484 30.65 13.96 -35.52
CA GLY A 484 31.43 13.20 -36.51
C GLY A 484 30.73 11.99 -37.12
N SER A 485 29.87 12.22 -38.12
CA SER A 485 29.47 11.31 -39.22
C SER A 485 28.10 11.81 -39.71
N GLY A 486 27.95 12.41 -40.89
CA GLY A 486 28.05 11.75 -42.19
C GLY A 486 26.66 11.81 -42.84
N ASN A 487 26.50 12.70 -43.83
CA ASN A 487 25.24 13.03 -44.50
C ASN A 487 24.43 11.81 -44.99
N VAL A 488 23.18 11.68 -44.55
CA VAL A 488 22.09 11.05 -45.31
C VAL A 488 20.84 11.92 -45.20
N LEU A 489 20.56 12.66 -46.28
CA LEU A 489 19.33 13.42 -46.48
C LEU A 489 18.18 12.46 -46.77
N VAL A 490 17.25 12.30 -45.82
CA VAL A 490 15.89 11.84 -46.10
C VAL A 490 14.97 13.06 -45.99
N ARG A 491 14.58 13.60 -47.15
CA ARG A 491 13.50 14.60 -47.24
C ARG A 491 12.17 13.88 -47.00
N SER A 492 11.51 14.16 -45.87
CA SER A 492 10.08 13.93 -45.71
C SER A 492 9.38 15.29 -45.79
N ASP A 493 8.92 15.63 -46.99
CA ASP A 493 8.04 16.77 -47.22
C ASP A 493 6.65 16.45 -46.64
N VAL A 494 6.49 16.72 -45.34
CA VAL A 494 5.17 16.86 -44.71
C VAL A 494 5.04 18.34 -44.38
N GLU A 495 4.27 19.06 -45.20
CA GLU A 495 3.92 20.45 -44.95
C GLU A 495 3.20 20.55 -43.59
N ALA A 496 3.92 21.03 -42.58
CA ALA A 496 3.31 21.39 -41.31
C ALA A 496 2.31 22.53 -41.55
N PRO A 497 1.10 22.48 -40.95
CA PRO A 497 0.11 23.52 -41.15
C PRO A 497 0.68 24.89 -40.73
N LEU A 498 0.48 25.88 -41.61
CA LEU A 498 0.91 27.26 -41.41
C LEU A 498 0.21 27.85 -40.17
N VAL A 499 0.87 27.76 -39.02
CA VAL A 499 0.46 28.45 -37.78
C VAL A 499 0.47 29.95 -38.05
N SER A 500 -0.68 30.59 -37.85
CA SER A 500 -0.87 32.02 -38.08
C SER A 500 0.07 32.87 -37.19
N PRO A 501 0.44 34.10 -37.61
CA PRO A 501 1.28 34.99 -36.79
C PRO A 501 0.72 35.23 -35.38
N GLU A 502 -0.61 35.28 -35.24
CA GLU A 502 -1.32 35.45 -33.97
C GLU A 502 -1.15 34.22 -33.06
N GLU A 503 -1.29 33.02 -33.61
CA GLU A 503 -1.05 31.77 -32.87
C GLU A 503 0.42 31.62 -32.47
N ARG A 504 1.38 32.04 -33.31
CA ARG A 504 2.80 32.05 -32.95
C ARG A 504 3.08 32.99 -31.77
N GLN A 505 2.43 34.16 -31.73
CA GLN A 505 2.56 35.10 -30.63
C GLN A 505 1.92 34.57 -29.35
N ALA A 506 0.76 33.90 -29.44
CA ALA A 506 0.12 33.24 -28.31
C ALA A 506 0.93 32.06 -27.75
N ILE A 507 1.53 31.25 -28.64
CA ILE A 507 2.42 30.14 -28.25
C ILE A 507 3.67 30.69 -27.56
N LYS A 508 4.27 31.77 -28.07
CA LYS A 508 5.42 32.42 -27.44
C LYS A 508 5.08 32.96 -26.06
N ALA A 509 3.99 33.72 -25.91
CA ALA A 509 3.55 34.23 -24.62
C ALA A 509 3.29 33.10 -23.61
N ARG A 510 2.69 32.00 -24.04
CA ARG A 510 2.45 30.82 -23.19
C ARG A 510 3.75 30.11 -22.80
N LYS A 511 4.74 30.07 -23.70
CA LYS A 511 6.07 29.51 -23.40
C LYS A 511 6.82 30.36 -22.38
N ASP A 512 6.72 31.69 -22.48
CA ASP A 512 7.33 32.62 -21.54
C ASP A 512 6.66 32.50 -20.14
N GLU A 513 5.32 32.40 -20.07
CA GLU A 513 4.59 32.13 -18.81
C GLU A 513 4.96 30.78 -18.17
N LEU A 514 5.14 29.72 -18.98
CA LEU A 514 5.56 28.40 -18.49
C LEU A 514 7.01 28.43 -17.97
N SER A 515 7.91 29.17 -18.63
CA SER A 515 9.29 29.35 -18.18
C SER A 515 9.36 30.04 -16.81
N ASP A 516 8.52 31.04 -16.57
CA ASP A 516 8.47 31.73 -15.27
C ASP A 516 7.92 30.82 -14.15
N LEU A 517 6.92 30.00 -14.45
CA LEU A 517 6.40 29.00 -13.50
C LEU A 517 7.42 27.91 -13.20
N GLU A 518 8.15 27.43 -14.22
CA GLU A 518 9.22 26.45 -14.05
C GLU A 518 10.36 26.98 -13.16
N ALA A 519 10.71 28.27 -13.30
CA ALA A 519 11.67 28.92 -12.41
C ALA A 519 11.18 28.99 -10.95
N VAL A 520 9.89 29.23 -10.72
CA VAL A 520 9.27 29.23 -9.38
C VAL A 520 9.27 27.83 -8.76
N VAL A 521 8.95 26.79 -9.54
CA VAL A 521 8.99 25.39 -9.11
C VAL A 521 10.42 24.99 -8.74
N ASN A 522 11.40 25.27 -9.61
CA ASN A 522 12.80 24.94 -9.37
C ASN A 522 13.38 25.66 -8.13
N ASN A 523 13.02 26.92 -7.89
CA ASN A 523 13.44 27.65 -6.69
C ASN A 523 12.77 27.12 -5.42
N THR A 524 11.52 26.68 -5.50
CA THR A 524 10.80 26.05 -4.39
C THR A 524 11.44 24.70 -4.03
N GLN A 525 11.79 23.90 -5.04
CA GLN A 525 12.47 22.63 -4.86
C GLN A 525 13.83 22.80 -4.17
N ARG A 526 14.68 23.71 -4.68
CA ARG A 526 15.97 24.03 -4.04
C ARG A 526 15.81 24.49 -2.58
N SER A 527 14.74 25.23 -2.28
CA SER A 527 14.45 25.67 -0.91
C SER A 527 14.03 24.52 0.00
N ASN A 528 13.27 23.55 -0.52
CA ASN A 528 12.93 22.30 0.19
C ASN A 528 14.16 21.42 0.44
N ASP A 529 15.04 21.29 -0.56
CA ASP A 529 16.29 20.52 -0.44
C ASP A 529 17.19 21.14 0.64
N ARG A 530 17.29 22.47 0.68
CA ARG A 530 18.02 23.19 1.74
C ARG A 530 17.41 22.99 3.12
N VAL A 531 16.08 22.99 3.26
CA VAL A 531 15.43 22.66 4.55
C VAL A 531 15.76 21.24 5.00
N THR A 532 15.84 20.30 4.07
CA THR A 532 16.19 18.90 4.36
C THR A 532 17.64 18.77 4.81
N GLN A 533 18.57 19.42 4.11
CA GLN A 533 19.99 19.47 4.52
C GLN A 533 20.16 20.13 5.90
N LEU A 534 19.49 21.25 6.15
CA LEU A 534 19.55 21.93 7.45
C LEU A 534 18.96 21.10 8.58
N LYS A 535 17.92 20.29 8.33
CA LYS A 535 17.38 19.35 9.33
C LYS A 535 18.37 18.24 9.66
N GLN A 536 19.05 17.69 8.64
CA GLN A 536 20.08 16.67 8.82
C GLN A 536 21.26 17.23 9.63
N GLN A 537 21.71 18.43 9.30
CA GLN A 537 22.76 19.14 10.05
C GLN A 537 22.32 19.47 11.48
N ALA A 538 21.06 19.90 11.69
CA ALA A 538 20.52 20.20 13.00
C ALA A 538 20.37 18.96 13.90
N ALA A 539 20.11 17.79 13.31
CA ALA A 539 20.05 16.52 14.04
C ALA A 539 21.43 16.10 14.60
N VAL A 540 22.52 16.50 13.92
CA VAL A 540 23.89 16.18 14.32
C VAL A 540 24.50 17.23 15.24
N ALA A 541 24.28 18.52 14.96
CA ALA A 541 25.00 19.62 15.65
C ALA A 541 24.15 20.45 16.61
N GLY A 542 22.83 20.22 16.71
CA GLY A 542 22.01 20.75 17.80
C GLY A 542 21.97 22.27 17.98
N THR A 543 22.03 23.08 16.91
CA THR A 543 22.06 24.56 17.06
C THR A 543 20.69 25.21 16.87
N ALA A 544 20.40 26.22 17.69
CA ALA A 544 19.18 27.04 17.61
C ALA A 544 19.12 27.88 16.31
N ASP A 545 20.28 28.23 15.77
CA ASP A 545 20.39 29.03 14.54
C ASP A 545 19.87 28.27 13.30
N MET A 546 20.14 26.98 13.20
CA MET A 546 19.59 26.15 12.11
C MET A 546 18.07 26.04 12.18
N LYS A 547 17.48 25.99 13.40
CA LYS A 547 16.01 26.01 13.56
C LYS A 547 15.41 27.33 13.10
N LYS A 548 16.09 28.46 13.35
CA LYS A 548 15.68 29.78 12.88
C LYS A 548 15.74 29.87 11.35
N GLU A 549 16.82 29.40 10.74
CA GLU A 549 16.98 29.38 9.28
C GLU A 549 15.93 28.49 8.60
N ILE A 550 15.66 27.29 9.12
CA ILE A 550 14.58 26.41 8.65
C ILE A 550 13.22 27.12 8.71
N SER A 551 12.95 27.87 9.78
CA SER A 551 11.70 28.64 9.93
C SER A 551 11.57 29.73 8.86
N THR A 552 12.66 30.47 8.60
CA THR A 552 12.70 31.51 7.57
C THR A 552 12.47 30.95 6.16
N ILE A 553 13.13 29.84 5.80
CA ILE A 553 12.97 29.24 4.46
C ILE A 553 11.54 28.71 4.28
N LYS A 554 10.95 28.10 5.31
CA LYS A 554 9.55 27.65 5.27
C LYS A 554 8.57 28.80 5.05
N MET A 555 8.82 29.96 5.67
CA MET A 555 8.00 31.15 5.47
C MET A 555 8.09 31.67 4.03
N GLN A 556 9.27 31.64 3.42
CA GLN A 556 9.47 32.03 2.01
C GLN A 556 8.74 31.09 1.05
N ILE A 557 8.80 29.77 1.29
CA ILE A 557 8.06 28.78 0.51
C ILE A 557 6.55 29.03 0.62
N HIS A 558 6.05 29.25 1.84
CA HIS A 558 4.64 29.53 2.07
C HIS A 558 4.15 30.79 1.35
N ASN A 559 4.90 31.89 1.44
CA ASN A 559 4.56 33.14 0.77
C ASN A 559 4.58 32.99 -0.77
N THR A 560 5.50 32.20 -1.30
CA THR A 560 5.58 31.90 -2.74
C THR A 560 4.38 31.07 -3.19
N ALA A 561 4.00 30.04 -2.44
CA ALA A 561 2.83 29.22 -2.71
C ALA A 561 1.52 30.03 -2.66
N GLU A 562 1.37 30.92 -1.69
CA GLU A 562 0.21 31.81 -1.59
C GLU A 562 0.13 32.81 -2.75
N ARG A 563 1.28 33.31 -3.24
CA ARG A 563 1.32 34.17 -4.44
C ARG A 563 0.84 33.40 -5.68
N VAL A 564 1.38 32.21 -5.92
CA VAL A 564 0.98 31.33 -7.05
C VAL A 564 -0.51 30.98 -6.95
N ARG A 565 -1.00 30.66 -5.75
CA ARG A 565 -2.42 30.38 -5.50
C ARG A 565 -3.31 31.57 -5.84
N LYS A 566 -2.94 32.78 -5.41
CA LYS A 566 -3.69 34.00 -5.72
C LYS A 566 -3.71 34.29 -7.22
N GLU A 567 -2.59 34.12 -7.91
CA GLU A 567 -2.51 34.28 -9.36
C GLU A 567 -3.37 33.23 -10.10
N ALA A 568 -3.35 31.98 -9.65
CA ALA A 568 -4.20 30.93 -10.21
C ALA A 568 -5.70 31.18 -10.01
N ILE A 569 -6.10 31.67 -8.83
CA ILE A 569 -7.50 32.05 -8.53
C ILE A 569 -7.95 33.24 -9.40
N LEU A 570 -7.09 34.24 -9.60
CA LEU A 570 -7.39 35.39 -10.47
C LEU A 570 -7.50 35.02 -11.95
N GLN A 571 -6.84 33.95 -12.39
CA GLN A 571 -6.91 33.46 -13.77
C GLN A 571 -8.09 32.52 -14.07
N ARG A 572 -8.66 31.84 -13.06
CA ARG A 572 -9.80 30.91 -13.22
C ARG A 572 -11.00 31.53 -13.97
N PRO A 573 -11.54 32.70 -13.57
CA PRO A 573 -12.71 33.27 -14.23
C PRO A 573 -12.49 33.56 -15.72
N LYS A 574 -11.25 33.92 -16.11
CA LYS A 574 -10.91 34.19 -17.52
C LYS A 574 -10.84 32.90 -18.35
N ARG A 575 -10.33 31.81 -17.76
CA ARG A 575 -10.28 30.49 -18.42
C ARG A 575 -11.68 29.91 -18.58
N ASP A 576 -12.51 29.99 -17.55
CA ASP A 576 -13.89 29.48 -17.58
C ASP A 576 -14.74 30.28 -18.58
N GLN A 577 -14.58 31.60 -18.63
CA GLN A 577 -15.25 32.44 -19.64
C GLN A 577 -14.81 32.12 -21.07
N GLN A 578 -13.52 31.86 -21.31
CA GLN A 578 -13.03 31.47 -22.63
C GLN A 578 -13.47 30.07 -23.04
N ALA A 579 -13.52 29.11 -22.10
CA ALA A 579 -14.01 27.76 -22.35
C ALA A 579 -15.51 27.77 -22.68
N ASN A 580 -16.31 28.48 -21.89
CA ASN A 580 -17.75 28.63 -22.12
C ASN A 580 -18.05 29.34 -23.44
N LEU A 581 -17.23 30.34 -23.82
CA LEU A 581 -17.37 31.02 -25.11
C LEU A 581 -17.04 30.07 -26.27
N ARG A 582 -15.95 29.29 -26.17
CA ARG A 582 -15.57 28.31 -27.21
C ARG A 582 -16.63 27.23 -27.38
N GLN A 583 -17.18 26.72 -26.28
CA GLN A 583 -18.26 25.72 -26.31
C GLN A 583 -19.53 26.32 -26.91
N ALA A 584 -19.93 27.53 -26.53
CA ALA A 584 -21.09 28.21 -27.12
C ALA A 584 -20.92 28.47 -28.62
N VAL A 585 -19.71 28.81 -29.07
CA VAL A 585 -19.39 28.98 -30.50
C VAL A 585 -19.45 27.64 -31.23
N ALA A 586 -18.85 26.58 -30.67
CA ALA A 586 -18.85 25.25 -31.24
C ALA A 586 -20.27 24.66 -31.37
N THR A 587 -21.10 24.78 -30.33
CA THR A 587 -22.50 24.33 -30.33
C THR A 587 -23.34 25.07 -31.36
N ARG A 588 -23.16 26.38 -31.50
CA ARG A 588 -23.89 27.17 -32.52
C ARG A 588 -23.42 26.85 -33.94
N ALA A 589 -22.12 26.64 -34.15
CA ALA A 589 -21.58 26.21 -35.43
C ALA A 589 -22.10 24.82 -35.84
N ALA A 590 -22.14 23.86 -34.90
CA ALA A 590 -22.70 22.53 -35.13
C ALA A 590 -24.18 22.55 -35.52
N ASN A 591 -24.94 23.54 -35.03
CA ASN A 591 -26.36 23.73 -35.35
C ASN A 591 -26.61 24.57 -36.61
N GLY A 592 -25.58 24.85 -37.42
CA GLY A 592 -25.71 25.66 -38.65
C GLY A 592 -26.06 27.13 -38.40
N GLN A 593 -25.95 27.60 -37.14
CA GLN A 593 -26.24 28.98 -36.78
C GLN A 593 -25.03 29.87 -37.07
N LYS A 594 -25.24 30.97 -37.79
CA LYS A 594 -24.20 32.00 -37.98
C LYS A 594 -23.87 32.65 -36.64
N VAL A 595 -22.65 32.47 -36.17
CA VAL A 595 -22.17 33.10 -34.92
C VAL A 595 -21.61 34.49 -35.24
N PHE A 596 -22.35 35.53 -34.90
CA PHE A 596 -21.82 36.89 -34.87
C PHE A 596 -21.18 37.14 -33.49
N ILE A 597 -19.85 37.16 -33.44
CA ILE A 597 -19.13 37.58 -32.25
C ILE A 597 -19.11 39.11 -32.24
N SER A 598 -20.07 39.72 -31.54
CA SER A 598 -19.98 41.13 -31.18
C SER A 598 -18.88 41.27 -30.14
N ILE A 599 -17.77 41.93 -30.51
CA ILE A 599 -16.71 42.32 -29.57
C ILE A 599 -17.05 43.72 -29.05
N PRO A 600 -17.63 43.89 -27.85
CA PRO A 600 -18.20 45.18 -27.45
C PRO A 600 -17.16 46.26 -27.18
N ASN A 601 -15.86 45.90 -27.12
CA ASN A 601 -14.79 46.82 -26.72
C ASN A 601 -13.75 47.15 -27.81
N LEU A 602 -13.89 46.64 -29.04
CA LEU A 602 -13.01 47.04 -30.15
C LEU A 602 -13.59 48.19 -30.99
N VAL A 603 -14.91 48.27 -31.12
CA VAL A 603 -15.58 49.30 -31.93
C VAL A 603 -15.42 50.69 -31.30
N HIS A 604 -15.44 50.81 -29.98
CA HIS A 604 -15.25 52.11 -29.31
C HIS A 604 -13.81 52.65 -29.41
N LYS A 605 -12.82 51.80 -29.70
CA LYS A 605 -11.40 52.16 -29.78
C LYS A 605 -10.91 52.39 -31.22
N ILE A 606 -11.60 51.82 -32.21
CA ILE A 606 -11.34 52.08 -33.63
C ILE A 606 -12.04 53.39 -34.06
N ILE A 607 -13.27 53.65 -33.59
CA ILE A 607 -13.99 54.89 -33.93
C ILE A 607 -13.37 56.13 -33.25
N SER A 608 -12.60 55.97 -32.17
CA SER A 608 -11.90 57.10 -31.53
C SER A 608 -10.50 57.38 -32.08
N LYS A 609 -10.01 56.61 -33.07
CA LYS A 609 -8.65 56.78 -33.62
C LYS A 609 -8.58 57.14 -35.11
N ASP A 610 -9.71 57.17 -35.82
CA ASP A 610 -9.77 57.69 -37.20
C ASP A 610 -10.43 59.06 -37.25
N LYS A 611 -9.59 60.08 -37.02
CA LYS A 611 -9.73 61.41 -37.63
C LYS A 611 -8.52 61.61 -38.53
N SER A 612 -8.53 60.98 -39.70
CA SER A 612 -7.84 61.42 -40.92
C SER A 612 -8.25 60.54 -42.10
#